data_AF-A0A2V5VCS4-F1
#
_entry.id   AF-A0A2V5VCS4-F1
#
_cell.length_a   1.000
_cell.length_b   1.000
_cell.length_c   1.000
_cell.angle_alpha   90.00
_cell.angle_beta   90.00
_cell.angle_gamma   90.00
#
_symmetry.space_group_name_H-M   'P 1'
#
loop_
_entity.id
_entity.type
_entity.pdbx_description
1 polymer ?
#
loop_
_entity_poly.entity_id
_entity_poly.type
_entity_poly.pdbx_seq_one_letter_code
_entity_poly.pdbx_strand_id
1 'polypeptide(L)'
;MRAATAFDSKNSAFITALDRHFAPERQRWKNQQCNGEPARHSSRSLHRDALFLNRRRMKIRFATAFLVFQFVRFTMAAQNQIVDLVLPTDNDALFSGGGPAFYQYIERNYKGAKSTPWEGGQYGFVRDPIETSAGIVYTRFHEGIDIRALRRDARGEPLDEVRAIADGKVVHTNPVPGYSNYGKYVVIEHRWDDSNYYSLYGHLSSIAVQPGNAVKRGQTIAAMGYTGAGLNQARAHLHLELNVMLSHRFEAWYDAFFKNDPNHNGIYNGMNLAGLDIARLYLALRKNPSLSIPQFLSDEEIFYKVTLPKSRHFELPRLYPWMLAADVRHEKSSWEVSFARSGLPLKIEPSDKHVTQPELGYVKKSSIDYSYLTRDEISGRGGNAHLTNYGKQLMRLFIYPD
;
A
#
# COMPACT_ATOMS: atom_id res chain seq x y z
N MET A 1 -10.02 -1.36 -22.72
CA MET A 1 -9.48 -0.23 -21.95
C MET A 1 -9.00 -0.81 -20.63
N ARG A 2 -7.71 -1.11 -20.35
CA ARG A 2 -6.44 -0.37 -20.53
C ARG A 2 -6.49 1.05 -19.93
N ALA A 3 -6.33 1.11 -18.61
CA ALA A 3 -5.89 2.27 -17.82
C ALA A 3 -5.11 1.63 -16.66
N ALA A 4 -3.79 1.51 -16.68
CA ALA A 4 -2.79 2.57 -16.83
C ALA A 4 -1.61 2.09 -17.68
N THR A 5 -1.70 2.30 -18.99
CA THR A 5 -0.53 2.37 -19.88
C THR A 5 -0.92 3.21 -21.08
N ALA A 6 -0.35 4.40 -21.22
CA ALA A 6 -0.33 5.09 -22.48
C ALA A 6 0.99 5.89 -22.57
N PHE A 7 2.02 5.23 -23.09
CA PHE A 7 2.87 5.78 -24.15
C PHE A 7 3.79 4.66 -24.68
N ASP A 8 3.38 4.02 -25.77
CA ASP A 8 4.29 3.81 -26.91
C ASP A 8 3.45 3.54 -28.17
N SER A 9 3.46 4.50 -29.09
CA SER A 9 2.87 4.38 -30.41
C SER A 9 3.97 4.69 -31.42
N LYS A 10 4.70 3.67 -31.86
CA LYS A 10 5.23 3.48 -33.23
C LYS A 10 6.12 2.23 -33.26
N ASN A 11 5.54 1.11 -33.69
CA ASN A 11 6.20 0.10 -34.55
C ASN A 11 5.16 -0.96 -34.95
N SER A 12 4.25 -0.53 -35.83
CA SER A 12 3.39 -1.42 -36.60
C SER A 12 4.18 -1.89 -37.83
N ALA A 13 4.80 -3.06 -37.75
CA ALA A 13 4.99 -4.02 -38.83
C ALA A 13 6.05 -5.02 -38.38
N PHE A 14 5.66 -6.12 -37.72
CA PHE A 14 6.38 -7.42 -37.75
C PHE A 14 5.71 -8.51 -36.88
N ILE A 15 4.39 -8.59 -36.78
CA ILE A 15 3.74 -9.83 -36.29
C ILE A 15 2.47 -10.08 -37.11
N THR A 16 2.69 -10.59 -38.33
CA THR A 16 1.69 -11.36 -39.09
C THR A 16 2.38 -12.64 -39.54
N ALA A 17 2.51 -13.62 -38.64
CA ALA A 17 2.68 -15.04 -38.95
C ALA A 17 3.13 -15.76 -37.67
N LEU A 18 2.18 -16.37 -36.97
CA LEU A 18 2.27 -17.72 -36.37
C LEU A 18 1.06 -17.90 -35.47
N ASP A 19 -0.11 -17.92 -36.11
CA ASP A 19 -1.36 -18.37 -35.52
C ASP A 19 -1.89 -19.50 -36.40
N ARG A 20 -1.21 -20.66 -36.31
CA ARG A 20 -1.69 -21.96 -36.77
C ARG A 20 -1.05 -23.05 -35.92
N HIS A 21 -1.70 -23.40 -34.81
CA HIS A 21 -2.07 -24.78 -34.48
C HIS A 21 -2.88 -24.81 -33.17
N PHE A 22 -4.17 -25.12 -33.31
CA PHE A 22 -5.14 -25.31 -32.23
C PHE A 22 -5.26 -26.79 -31.84
N ALA A 23 -5.31 -27.04 -30.52
CA ALA A 23 -6.17 -28.00 -29.78
C ALA A 23 -6.02 -29.53 -30.06
N PRO A 24 -6.39 -30.45 -29.13
CA PRO A 24 -7.31 -30.28 -27.99
C PRO A 24 -6.91 -30.95 -26.64
N GLU A 25 -7.48 -30.47 -25.52
CA GLU A 25 -7.88 -31.30 -24.37
C GLU A 25 -8.71 -30.47 -23.36
N ARG A 26 -10.04 -30.44 -23.54
CA ARG A 26 -11.00 -30.00 -22.53
C ARG A 26 -12.30 -30.80 -22.68
N GLN A 27 -12.34 -31.98 -22.08
CA GLN A 27 -13.57 -32.73 -21.87
C GLN A 27 -13.40 -33.77 -20.74
N ARG A 28 -13.74 -33.37 -19.51
CA ARG A 28 -14.30 -34.24 -18.45
C ARG A 28 -14.65 -33.34 -17.26
N TRP A 29 -15.61 -33.77 -16.45
CA TRP A 29 -16.20 -33.08 -15.29
C TRP A 29 -17.43 -32.20 -15.58
N LYS A 30 -18.48 -32.83 -16.09
CA LYS A 30 -19.89 -32.59 -15.73
C LYS A 30 -20.66 -33.85 -16.11
N ASN A 31 -21.03 -34.66 -15.11
CA ASN A 31 -22.21 -35.55 -15.10
C ASN A 31 -22.15 -36.45 -13.85
N GLN A 32 -22.88 -36.05 -12.81
CA GLN A 32 -23.45 -37.00 -11.85
C GLN A 32 -24.52 -36.27 -11.04
N GLN A 33 -25.77 -36.36 -11.49
CA GLN A 33 -26.96 -36.33 -10.65
C GLN A 33 -28.20 -36.68 -11.50
N CYS A 34 -29.15 -37.35 -10.84
CA CYS A 34 -30.46 -37.83 -11.29
C CYS A 34 -30.52 -39.21 -11.98
N ASN A 35 -30.86 -40.25 -11.20
CA ASN A 35 -32.19 -40.88 -11.25
C ASN A 35 -32.33 -42.04 -10.24
N GLY A 36 -33.47 -42.12 -9.55
CA GLY A 36 -33.84 -43.23 -8.67
C GLY A 36 -35.12 -42.93 -7.87
N GLU A 37 -36.23 -43.50 -8.33
CA GLU A 37 -37.65 -43.35 -7.93
C GLU A 37 -38.05 -43.91 -6.53
N PRO A 38 -39.31 -43.70 -6.08
CA PRO A 38 -39.72 -43.71 -4.67
C PRO A 38 -40.41 -45.01 -4.21
N ALA A 39 -40.44 -45.23 -2.89
CA ALA A 39 -41.35 -46.20 -2.26
C ALA A 39 -42.03 -45.62 -1.02
N ARG A 40 -43.35 -45.79 -0.98
CA ARG A 40 -44.30 -45.43 0.09
C ARG A 40 -44.20 -46.44 1.25
N HIS A 41 -44.39 -45.99 2.50
CA HIS A 41 -45.48 -46.45 3.39
C HIS A 41 -45.32 -45.96 4.84
N SER A 42 -46.39 -45.31 5.33
CA SER A 42 -47.10 -45.57 6.60
C SER A 42 -46.33 -45.38 7.93
N SER A 43 -46.90 -44.99 9.06
CA SER A 43 -48.18 -44.44 9.49
C SER A 43 -48.00 -44.12 11.00
N ARG A 44 -48.96 -43.36 11.57
CA ARG A 44 -49.28 -43.25 13.01
C ARG A 44 -48.47 -42.28 13.87
N SER A 45 -49.05 -41.09 14.05
CA SER A 45 -49.77 -40.65 15.29
C SER A 45 -49.36 -41.32 16.62
N LEU A 46 -49.05 -40.52 17.65
CA LEU A 46 -49.86 -40.36 18.88
C LEU A 46 -49.26 -39.37 19.90
N HIS A 47 -50.16 -38.53 20.46
CA HIS A 47 -50.22 -37.89 21.81
C HIS A 47 -49.09 -36.93 22.27
N ARG A 48 -49.33 -35.63 22.51
CA ARG A 48 -50.07 -34.98 23.63
C ARG A 48 -49.69 -35.51 25.02
N ASP A 49 -49.00 -34.70 25.83
CA ASP A 49 -49.58 -34.13 27.06
C ASP A 49 -48.61 -33.19 27.80
N ALA A 50 -49.22 -32.29 28.55
CA ALA A 50 -48.63 -31.14 29.23
C ALA A 50 -48.50 -31.36 30.75
N LEU A 51 -47.86 -30.38 31.40
CA LEU A 51 -47.91 -30.02 32.83
C LEU A 51 -47.02 -30.86 33.78
N PHE A 52 -46.10 -30.20 34.51
CA PHE A 52 -46.38 -29.73 35.88
C PHE A 52 -45.16 -29.02 36.50
N LEU A 53 -45.47 -27.94 37.23
CA LEU A 53 -44.63 -27.22 38.18
C LEU A 53 -44.12 -28.16 39.29
N ASN A 54 -42.87 -28.01 39.75
CA ASN A 54 -42.64 -28.03 41.20
C ASN A 54 -41.40 -27.24 41.63
N ARG A 55 -41.63 -26.29 42.54
CA ARG A 55 -40.61 -25.53 43.28
C ARG A 55 -40.09 -26.40 44.42
N ARG A 56 -38.77 -26.47 44.61
CA ARG A 56 -38.19 -26.73 45.93
C ARG A 56 -37.09 -25.72 46.25
N ARG A 57 -37.36 -24.98 47.34
CA ARG A 57 -36.46 -24.11 48.07
C ARG A 57 -35.24 -24.89 48.55
N MET A 58 -34.05 -24.32 48.39
CA MET A 58 -32.91 -24.70 49.22
C MET A 58 -32.13 -23.45 49.63
N LYS A 59 -31.77 -23.45 50.91
CA LYS A 59 -31.46 -22.29 51.74
C LYS A 59 -30.10 -21.69 51.40
N ILE A 60 -30.07 -20.36 51.39
CA ILE A 60 -28.88 -19.52 51.42
C ILE A 60 -28.10 -19.81 52.71
N ARG A 61 -26.83 -20.18 52.58
CA ARG A 61 -25.83 -20.05 53.65
C ARG A 61 -24.75 -19.10 53.15
N PHE A 62 -24.67 -17.95 53.81
CA PHE A 62 -23.60 -16.97 53.66
C PHE A 62 -22.29 -17.60 54.15
N ALA A 63 -21.34 -17.80 53.23
CA ALA A 63 -19.92 -17.92 53.55
C ALA A 63 -19.22 -16.78 52.82
N THR A 64 -18.83 -15.77 53.59
CA THR A 64 -18.14 -14.57 53.15
C THR A 64 -16.72 -14.95 52.72
N ALA A 65 -16.54 -15.35 51.47
CA ALA A 65 -15.23 -15.42 50.85
C ALA A 65 -14.87 -14.02 50.32
N PHE A 66 -13.95 -13.34 51.00
CA PHE A 66 -13.29 -12.14 50.50
C PHE A 66 -12.44 -12.54 49.28
N LEU A 67 -13.05 -12.54 48.09
CA LEU A 67 -12.34 -12.57 46.82
C LEU A 67 -11.81 -11.16 46.56
N VAL A 68 -10.57 -10.92 46.98
CA VAL A 68 -9.79 -9.76 46.52
C VAL A 68 -9.53 -9.99 45.03
N PHE A 69 -10.42 -9.47 44.18
CA PHE A 69 -10.14 -9.27 42.77
C PHE A 69 -9.03 -8.21 42.67
N GLN A 70 -7.78 -8.66 42.71
CA GLN A 70 -6.66 -7.87 42.23
C GLN A 70 -6.89 -7.66 40.73
N PHE A 71 -7.50 -6.53 40.37
CA PHE A 71 -7.38 -5.99 39.02
C PHE A 71 -5.90 -5.70 38.81
N VAL A 72 -5.17 -6.67 38.27
CA VAL A 72 -3.91 -6.39 37.59
C VAL A 72 -4.30 -5.52 36.40
N ARG A 73 -4.29 -4.20 36.61
CA ARG A 73 -4.21 -3.26 35.51
C ARG A 73 -2.88 -3.59 34.83
N PHE A 74 -2.94 -4.33 33.73
CA PHE A 74 -1.92 -4.21 32.71
C PHE A 74 -1.95 -2.75 32.27
N THR A 75 -1.17 -1.91 32.95
CA THR A 75 -0.65 -0.71 32.34
C THR A 75 0.13 -1.22 31.14
N MET A 76 -0.46 -1.17 29.94
CA MET A 76 0.35 -1.11 28.75
C MET A 76 1.29 0.06 29.01
N ALA A 77 2.54 -0.25 29.35
CA ALA A 77 3.57 0.76 29.43
C ALA A 77 3.45 1.55 28.14
N ALA A 78 3.36 2.88 28.27
CA ALA A 78 3.50 3.77 27.14
C ALA A 78 4.88 3.46 26.54
N GLN A 79 4.91 2.55 25.56
CA GLN A 79 6.08 2.36 24.75
C GLN A 79 6.20 3.68 24.02
N ASN A 80 7.22 4.47 24.37
CA ASN A 80 7.84 5.33 23.38
C ASN A 80 8.26 4.39 22.24
N GLN A 81 7.39 4.26 21.24
CA GLN A 81 7.54 3.35 20.10
C GLN A 81 8.56 3.98 19.16
N ILE A 82 9.83 3.89 19.52
CA ILE A 82 10.95 4.38 18.71
C ILE A 82 10.89 3.70 17.33
N VAL A 83 11.11 4.49 16.28
CA VAL A 83 11.25 3.99 14.91
C VAL A 83 12.62 3.32 14.79
N ASP A 84 12.68 2.02 15.11
CA ASP A 84 13.92 1.22 15.03
C ASP A 84 13.89 0.31 13.78
N LEU A 85 14.49 0.79 12.69
CA LEU A 85 14.52 0.08 11.41
C LEU A 85 15.86 -0.64 11.17
N VAL A 86 15.81 -1.81 10.54
CA VAL A 86 16.95 -2.49 9.89
C VAL A 86 16.72 -2.62 8.40
N LEU A 87 17.81 -2.69 7.65
CA LEU A 87 17.75 -3.06 6.25
C LEU A 87 17.15 -4.47 6.08
N PRO A 88 16.27 -4.67 5.10
CA PRO A 88 15.56 -5.93 4.90
C PRO A 88 16.42 -7.02 4.25
N THR A 89 17.64 -6.71 3.80
CA THR A 89 18.59 -7.63 3.17
C THR A 89 19.98 -7.40 3.75
N ASP A 90 20.97 -8.21 3.34
CA ASP A 90 22.37 -8.01 3.73
C ASP A 90 23.04 -6.83 2.99
N ASN A 91 22.37 -6.22 2.00
CA ASN A 91 22.92 -5.10 1.24
C ASN A 91 22.89 -3.80 2.05
N ASP A 92 24.01 -3.47 2.69
CA ASP A 92 24.18 -2.27 3.51
C ASP A 92 24.79 -1.07 2.77
N ALA A 93 24.95 -1.16 1.45
CA ALA A 93 25.68 -0.16 0.65
C ALA A 93 25.03 1.24 0.65
N LEU A 94 23.77 1.36 1.12
CA LEU A 94 23.13 2.64 1.41
C LEU A 94 23.98 3.50 2.37
N PHE A 95 24.71 2.85 3.27
CA PHE A 95 25.45 3.48 4.35
C PHE A 95 26.93 3.75 4.05
N SER A 96 27.45 3.30 2.89
CA SER A 96 28.89 3.28 2.62
C SER A 96 29.32 3.69 1.20
N GLY A 97 28.41 3.72 0.21
CA GLY A 97 28.83 3.72 -1.21
C GLY A 97 28.03 4.56 -2.19
N GLY A 98 27.20 5.51 -1.75
CA GLY A 98 26.64 6.54 -2.63
C GLY A 98 25.53 6.10 -3.59
N GLY A 99 24.97 4.89 -3.43
CA GLY A 99 23.80 4.42 -4.19
C GLY A 99 24.01 3.28 -5.19
N PRO A 100 25.02 3.29 -6.10
CA PRO A 100 25.13 2.31 -7.20
C PRO A 100 25.23 0.83 -6.78
N ALA A 101 25.82 0.56 -5.61
CA ALA A 101 25.91 -0.79 -5.06
C ALA A 101 24.65 -1.22 -4.28
N PHE A 102 23.84 -0.26 -3.86
CA PHE A 102 22.61 -0.48 -3.10
C PHE A 102 21.40 -0.64 -4.02
N TYR A 103 21.23 0.27 -4.97
CA TYR A 103 20.05 0.32 -5.81
C TYR A 103 20.16 -0.62 -7.01
N GLN A 104 19.08 -1.33 -7.31
CA GLN A 104 18.94 -2.07 -8.54
C GLN A 104 18.72 -1.11 -9.70
N TYR A 105 19.52 -1.26 -10.77
CA TYR A 105 19.34 -0.48 -11.98
C TYR A 105 18.04 -0.83 -12.71
N ILE A 106 17.54 0.17 -13.45
CA ILE A 106 16.51 -0.03 -14.46
C ILE A 106 17.16 -0.15 -15.84
N GLU A 107 16.53 -0.89 -16.73
CA GLU A 107 16.87 -0.79 -18.15
C GLU A 107 16.13 0.43 -18.73
N ARG A 108 16.88 1.33 -19.37
CA ARG A 108 16.33 2.56 -19.97
C ARG A 108 16.72 2.64 -21.43
N ASN A 109 15.73 2.85 -22.29
CA ASN A 109 15.92 3.30 -23.66
C ASN A 109 15.37 4.72 -23.78
N TYR A 110 16.26 5.70 -23.99
CA TYR A 110 15.88 7.10 -24.17
C TYR A 110 16.46 7.62 -25.47
N LYS A 111 15.60 8.05 -26.39
CA LYS A 111 15.98 8.51 -27.73
C LYS A 111 16.90 7.51 -28.48
N GLY A 112 16.67 6.21 -28.31
CA GLY A 112 17.45 5.14 -28.91
C GLY A 112 18.71 4.73 -28.14
N ALA A 113 19.13 5.49 -27.13
CA ALA A 113 20.28 5.16 -26.30
C ALA A 113 19.88 4.23 -25.14
N LYS A 114 20.46 3.03 -25.10
CA LYS A 114 20.29 2.07 -24.01
C LYS A 114 21.24 2.38 -22.86
N SER A 115 20.74 2.37 -21.63
CA SER A 115 21.52 2.61 -20.40
C SER A 115 20.92 1.86 -19.21
N THR A 116 21.71 1.70 -18.14
CA THR A 116 21.29 1.03 -16.90
C THR A 116 21.50 1.94 -15.67
N PRO A 117 20.77 3.07 -15.54
CA PRO A 117 20.91 3.95 -14.40
C PRO A 117 20.43 3.26 -13.12
N TRP A 118 21.23 3.34 -12.05
CA TRP A 118 20.90 2.82 -10.73
C TRP A 118 19.94 3.76 -9.99
N GLU A 119 19.94 5.05 -10.35
CA GLU A 119 19.07 6.08 -9.80
C GLU A 119 17.59 5.73 -10.00
N GLY A 120 17.28 4.94 -11.04
CA GLY A 120 15.94 4.43 -11.28
C GLY A 120 15.39 3.55 -10.15
N GLY A 121 16.23 3.02 -9.27
CA GLY A 121 15.83 2.25 -8.09
C GLY A 121 15.55 3.11 -6.85
N GLN A 122 15.74 4.42 -6.90
CA GLN A 122 15.50 5.33 -5.76
C GLN A 122 14.02 5.69 -5.64
N TYR A 123 13.62 6.17 -4.45
CA TYR A 123 12.31 6.79 -4.26
C TYR A 123 12.22 8.10 -5.06
N GLY A 124 11.04 8.39 -5.61
CA GLY A 124 10.78 9.68 -6.28
C GLY A 124 10.58 9.59 -7.79
N PHE A 125 10.56 10.75 -8.43
CA PHE A 125 10.49 10.88 -9.89
C PHE A 125 11.86 10.62 -10.49
N VAL A 126 12.16 9.35 -10.77
CA VAL A 126 13.49 8.89 -11.21
C VAL A 126 13.47 8.04 -12.48
N ARG A 127 12.29 7.90 -13.10
CA ARG A 127 12.05 7.07 -14.30
C ARG A 127 11.39 7.88 -15.41
N ASP A 128 11.50 7.37 -16.63
CA ASP A 128 10.86 7.91 -17.84
C ASP A 128 11.20 9.40 -18.09
N PRO A 129 12.46 9.68 -18.50
CA PRO A 129 12.90 11.04 -18.77
C PRO A 129 12.20 11.63 -19.99
N ILE A 130 11.85 12.91 -19.89
CA ILE A 130 11.36 13.72 -20.98
C ILE A 130 12.14 15.04 -21.04
N GLU A 131 12.21 15.63 -22.22
CA GLU A 131 12.80 16.95 -22.41
C GLU A 131 11.73 18.03 -22.22
N THR A 132 12.04 19.04 -21.41
CA THR A 132 11.18 20.20 -21.17
C THR A 132 11.97 21.50 -21.38
N SER A 133 11.28 22.63 -21.38
CA SER A 133 11.94 23.95 -21.41
C SER A 133 12.84 24.22 -20.20
N ALA A 134 12.68 23.48 -19.10
CA ALA A 134 13.51 23.57 -17.90
C ALA A 134 14.60 22.48 -17.83
N GLY A 135 14.79 21.71 -18.90
CA GLY A 135 15.72 20.58 -18.96
C GLY A 135 15.01 19.23 -18.86
N ILE A 136 15.81 18.18 -18.65
CA ILE A 136 15.28 16.81 -18.51
C ILE A 136 14.57 16.69 -17.16
N VAL A 137 13.34 16.18 -17.19
CA VAL A 137 12.61 15.76 -15.99
C VAL A 137 12.22 14.31 -16.11
N TYR A 138 12.16 13.63 -14.97
CA TYR A 138 11.64 12.27 -14.87
C TYR A 138 10.17 12.33 -14.46
N THR A 139 9.34 11.55 -15.13
CA THR A 139 7.88 11.67 -15.04
C THR A 139 7.23 10.54 -14.27
N ARG A 140 7.90 9.39 -14.18
CA ARG A 140 7.39 8.23 -13.47
C ARG A 140 7.96 8.18 -12.07
N PHE A 141 7.05 8.27 -11.10
CA PHE A 141 7.32 8.13 -9.68
C PHE A 141 7.56 6.67 -9.30
N HIS A 142 8.49 6.46 -8.38
CA HIS A 142 8.80 5.19 -7.76
C HIS A 142 8.51 5.29 -6.25
N GLU A 143 7.50 4.55 -5.78
CA GLU A 143 6.90 4.64 -4.43
C GLU A 143 7.68 3.85 -3.36
N GLY A 144 8.97 3.63 -3.58
CA GLY A 144 9.83 2.87 -2.69
C GLY A 144 11.27 2.87 -3.15
N ILE A 145 12.02 1.86 -2.70
CA ILE A 145 13.41 1.63 -3.10
C ILE A 145 13.60 0.22 -3.61
N ASP A 146 14.42 0.07 -4.65
CA ASP A 146 14.76 -1.22 -5.23
C ASP A 146 16.16 -1.64 -4.76
N ILE A 147 16.23 -2.57 -3.83
CA ILE A 147 17.46 -3.04 -3.20
C ILE A 147 18.04 -4.20 -3.98
N ARG A 148 19.26 -4.02 -4.48
CA ARG A 148 19.99 -4.97 -5.33
C ARG A 148 20.36 -6.25 -4.58
N ALA A 149 20.19 -7.39 -5.26
CA ALA A 149 20.69 -8.68 -4.80
C ALA A 149 22.23 -8.70 -4.67
N LEU A 150 22.74 -9.19 -3.55
CA LEU A 150 24.17 -9.42 -3.35
C LEU A 150 24.60 -10.81 -3.83
N ARG A 151 23.74 -11.82 -3.69
CA ARG A 151 24.09 -13.22 -3.92
C ARG A 151 23.21 -13.82 -5.01
N ARG A 152 23.85 -14.61 -5.87
CA ARG A 152 23.17 -15.38 -6.91
C ARG A 152 23.73 -16.80 -7.00
N ASP A 153 22.90 -17.76 -7.37
CA ASP A 153 23.35 -19.12 -7.67
C ASP A 153 24.03 -19.20 -9.06
N ALA A 154 24.51 -20.39 -9.44
CA ALA A 154 25.17 -20.61 -10.72
C ALA A 154 24.24 -20.40 -11.95
N ARG A 155 22.92 -20.40 -11.74
CA ARG A 155 21.91 -20.12 -12.77
C ARG A 155 21.51 -18.65 -12.81
N GLY A 156 22.03 -17.82 -11.90
CA GLY A 156 21.72 -16.40 -11.80
C GLY A 156 20.52 -16.08 -10.88
N GLU A 157 19.95 -17.07 -10.19
CA GLU A 157 18.82 -16.87 -9.28
C GLU A 157 19.24 -16.11 -8.02
N PRO A 158 18.49 -15.09 -7.56
CA PRO A 158 18.82 -14.36 -6.34
C PRO A 158 18.72 -15.28 -5.10
N LEU A 159 19.68 -15.18 -4.19
CA LEU A 159 19.77 -15.97 -2.95
C LEU A 159 19.53 -15.15 -1.68
N ASP A 160 19.19 -13.87 -1.84
CA ASP A 160 19.04 -12.95 -0.73
C ASP A 160 17.75 -13.24 0.05
N GLU A 161 17.89 -13.35 1.37
CA GLU A 161 16.75 -13.39 2.28
C GLU A 161 16.13 -12.00 2.41
N VAL A 162 14.82 -11.96 2.60
CA VAL A 162 14.06 -10.74 2.89
C VAL A 162 13.56 -10.80 4.32
N ARG A 163 13.88 -9.77 5.09
CA ARG A 163 13.64 -9.66 6.53
C ARG A 163 12.72 -8.49 6.85
N ALA A 164 11.93 -8.62 7.91
CA ALA A 164 11.10 -7.54 8.42
C ALA A 164 11.97 -6.36 8.90
N ILE A 165 11.69 -5.14 8.44
CA ILE A 165 12.48 -3.95 8.80
C ILE A 165 12.32 -3.55 10.26
N ALA A 166 11.22 -3.97 10.90
CA ALA A 166 10.91 -3.70 12.30
C ALA A 166 9.93 -4.74 12.86
N ASP A 167 9.72 -4.72 14.18
CA ASP A 167 8.65 -5.46 14.84
C ASP A 167 7.29 -5.07 14.25
N GLY A 168 6.40 -6.04 14.07
CA GLY A 168 5.08 -5.76 13.51
C GLY A 168 4.19 -6.98 13.37
N LYS A 169 3.09 -6.79 12.67
CA LYS A 169 2.12 -7.84 12.34
C LYS A 169 1.96 -7.94 10.83
N VAL A 170 2.08 -9.14 10.28
CA VAL A 170 1.76 -9.39 8.87
C VAL A 170 0.26 -9.17 8.69
N VAL A 171 -0.10 -8.22 7.82
CA VAL A 171 -1.50 -7.86 7.57
C VAL A 171 -1.97 -8.28 6.18
N HIS A 172 -1.04 -8.51 5.24
CA HIS A 172 -1.36 -9.00 3.90
C HIS A 172 -0.23 -9.83 3.30
N THR A 173 -0.63 -10.76 2.44
CA THR A 173 0.27 -11.49 1.55
C THR A 173 -0.41 -11.70 0.21
N ASN A 174 0.25 -11.33 -0.89
CA ASN A 174 -0.15 -11.76 -2.23
C ASN A 174 0.79 -12.88 -2.70
N PRO A 175 0.35 -14.15 -2.74
CA PRO A 175 1.17 -15.25 -3.23
C PRO A 175 1.13 -15.40 -4.76
N VAL A 176 0.27 -14.67 -5.46
CA VAL A 176 0.04 -14.81 -6.91
C VAL A 176 0.75 -13.69 -7.68
N PRO A 177 1.81 -13.99 -8.46
CA PRO A 177 2.57 -12.97 -9.19
C PRO A 177 1.76 -12.06 -10.10
N GLY A 178 0.66 -12.55 -10.67
CA GLY A 178 -0.16 -11.82 -11.64
C GLY A 178 -1.20 -10.86 -11.04
N TYR A 179 -1.39 -10.87 -9.71
CA TYR A 179 -2.42 -10.06 -9.03
C TYR A 179 -1.95 -8.66 -8.65
N SER A 180 -0.70 -8.31 -8.96
CA SER A 180 -0.14 -6.98 -8.69
C SER A 180 1.14 -6.75 -9.49
N ASN A 181 1.44 -5.48 -9.80
CA ASN A 181 2.73 -5.09 -10.37
C ASN A 181 3.91 -5.38 -9.43
N TYR A 182 3.67 -5.42 -8.11
CA TYR A 182 4.66 -5.87 -7.12
C TYR A 182 4.96 -7.37 -7.21
N GLY A 183 4.24 -8.15 -8.02
CA GLY A 183 4.39 -9.60 -8.03
C GLY A 183 3.88 -10.20 -6.73
N LYS A 184 4.64 -11.17 -6.20
CA LYS A 184 4.39 -11.65 -4.84
C LYS A 184 4.87 -10.61 -3.85
N TYR A 185 4.04 -10.28 -2.86
CA TYR A 185 4.42 -9.28 -1.87
C TYR A 185 3.81 -9.54 -0.49
N VAL A 186 4.43 -8.96 0.52
CA VAL A 186 4.01 -9.00 1.93
C VAL A 186 3.79 -7.56 2.41
N VAL A 187 2.77 -7.33 3.25
CA VAL A 187 2.61 -6.07 3.99
C VAL A 187 2.64 -6.35 5.49
N ILE A 188 3.46 -5.59 6.21
CA ILE A 188 3.58 -5.64 7.67
C ILE A 188 3.14 -4.29 8.24
N GLU A 189 2.22 -4.34 9.21
CA GLU A 189 1.80 -3.19 10.01
C GLU A 189 2.73 -3.00 11.20
N HIS A 190 3.14 -1.75 11.41
CA HIS A 190 3.96 -1.28 12.51
C HIS A 190 3.22 -0.18 13.29
N ARG A 191 3.39 -0.14 14.61
CA ARG A 191 2.73 0.83 15.49
C ARG A 191 3.78 1.79 16.06
N TRP A 192 3.76 3.04 15.61
CA TRP A 192 4.64 4.12 16.12
C TRP A 192 3.82 5.39 16.33
N ASP A 193 4.11 6.17 17.38
CA ASP A 193 3.49 7.48 17.64
C ASP A 193 1.95 7.48 17.46
N ASP A 194 1.29 6.50 18.10
CA ASP A 194 -0.16 6.27 18.04
C ASP A 194 -0.77 6.05 16.64
N SER A 195 0.06 5.83 15.63
CA SER A 195 -0.32 5.65 14.24
C SER A 195 0.15 4.29 13.72
N ASN A 196 -0.55 3.78 12.70
CA ASN A 196 -0.16 2.55 12.01
C ASN A 196 0.56 2.89 10.71
N TYR A 197 1.74 2.30 10.51
CA TYR A 197 2.55 2.42 9.30
C TYR A 197 2.72 1.05 8.65
N TYR A 198 2.92 1.01 7.34
CA TYR A 198 2.87 -0.24 6.59
C TYR A 198 4.13 -0.40 5.74
N SER A 199 4.93 -1.43 6.01
CA SER A 199 6.02 -1.78 5.10
C SER A 199 5.55 -2.79 4.05
N LEU A 200 5.90 -2.56 2.78
CA LEU A 200 5.59 -3.43 1.66
C LEU A 200 6.89 -4.03 1.10
N TYR A 201 6.89 -5.35 0.89
CA TYR A 201 8.04 -6.11 0.38
C TYR A 201 7.65 -6.79 -0.92
N GLY A 202 8.08 -6.26 -2.05
CA GLY A 202 7.69 -6.70 -3.40
C GLY A 202 8.71 -7.61 -4.10
N HIS A 203 8.28 -8.10 -5.26
CA HIS A 203 9.04 -8.92 -6.21
C HIS A 203 9.55 -10.25 -5.67
N LEU A 204 8.88 -10.79 -4.65
CA LEU A 204 9.35 -11.97 -3.91
C LEU A 204 9.29 -13.23 -4.78
N SER A 205 10.22 -14.16 -4.55
CA SER A 205 10.17 -15.51 -5.14
C SER A 205 9.27 -16.44 -4.31
N SER A 206 9.35 -16.33 -2.98
CA SER A 206 8.55 -17.08 -2.01
C SER A 206 8.25 -16.23 -0.76
N ILE A 207 7.18 -16.61 -0.05
CA ILE A 207 6.72 -15.95 1.18
C ILE A 207 6.73 -17.02 2.29
N ALA A 208 7.33 -16.69 3.43
CA ALA A 208 7.50 -17.60 4.57
C ALA A 208 6.56 -17.28 5.75
N VAL A 209 5.68 -16.30 5.58
CA VAL A 209 4.74 -15.81 6.61
C VAL A 209 3.32 -15.73 6.06
N GLN A 210 2.35 -15.58 6.95
CA GLN A 210 0.93 -15.43 6.60
C GLN A 210 0.29 -14.29 7.42
N PRO A 211 -0.82 -13.70 6.94
CA PRO A 211 -1.56 -12.70 7.69
C PRO A 211 -1.90 -13.17 9.10
N GLY A 212 -1.72 -12.28 10.08
CA GLY A 212 -1.89 -12.57 11.50
C GLY A 212 -0.61 -12.94 12.24
N ASN A 213 0.48 -13.31 11.55
CA ASN A 213 1.76 -13.58 12.21
C ASN A 213 2.34 -12.28 12.82
N ALA A 214 2.81 -12.38 14.07
CA ALA A 214 3.71 -11.38 14.63
C ALA A 214 5.13 -11.65 14.14
N VAL A 215 5.85 -10.61 13.75
CA VAL A 215 7.24 -10.70 13.26
C VAL A 215 8.13 -9.78 14.07
N LYS A 216 9.40 -10.18 14.19
CA LYS A 216 10.44 -9.39 14.83
C LYS A 216 11.33 -8.70 13.82
N ARG A 217 11.87 -7.54 14.20
CA ARG A 217 12.91 -6.81 13.47
C ARG A 217 14.03 -7.78 13.07
N GLY A 218 14.34 -7.86 11.78
CA GLY A 218 15.36 -8.76 11.23
C GLY A 218 14.91 -10.22 11.05
N GLN A 219 13.67 -10.58 11.38
CA GLN A 219 13.15 -11.93 11.12
C GLN A 219 12.97 -12.14 9.61
N THR A 220 13.43 -13.26 9.08
CA THR A 220 13.19 -13.67 7.69
C THR A 220 11.70 -13.91 7.44
N ILE A 221 11.17 -13.25 6.42
CA ILE A 221 9.74 -13.29 6.05
C ILE A 221 9.52 -13.80 4.62
N ALA A 222 10.53 -13.76 3.77
CA ALA A 222 10.43 -14.10 2.36
C ALA A 222 11.83 -14.31 1.74
N ALA A 223 11.84 -14.72 0.47
CA ALA A 223 13.06 -14.73 -0.35
C ALA A 223 12.91 -13.75 -1.52
N MET A 224 14.01 -13.08 -1.87
CA MET A 224 14.06 -12.16 -3.00
C MET A 224 13.75 -12.89 -4.31
N GLY A 225 13.18 -12.17 -5.27
CA GLY A 225 12.87 -12.72 -6.58
C GLY A 225 12.87 -11.64 -7.66
N TYR A 226 12.09 -11.90 -8.70
CA TYR A 226 11.84 -11.00 -9.82
C TYR A 226 10.40 -11.18 -10.34
N THR A 227 9.45 -11.45 -9.44
CA THR A 227 8.04 -11.57 -9.81
C THR A 227 7.41 -10.19 -10.00
N GLY A 228 6.35 -10.10 -10.81
CA GLY A 228 5.68 -8.84 -11.13
C GLY A 228 5.98 -8.35 -12.54
N ALA A 229 5.46 -7.16 -12.87
CA ALA A 229 5.44 -6.68 -14.25
C ALA A 229 6.81 -6.16 -14.71
N GLY A 230 7.27 -6.63 -15.87
CA GLY A 230 8.45 -6.06 -16.55
C GLY A 230 9.79 -6.39 -15.89
N LEU A 231 9.86 -7.43 -15.05
CA LEU A 231 11.09 -7.90 -14.43
C LEU A 231 11.60 -9.18 -15.07
N ASN A 232 12.91 -9.36 -15.03
CA ASN A 232 13.64 -10.54 -15.46
C ASN A 232 14.68 -10.90 -14.39
N GLN A 233 15.35 -12.04 -14.56
CA GLN A 233 16.33 -12.54 -13.60
C GLN A 233 17.48 -11.55 -13.34
N ALA A 234 17.99 -10.88 -14.38
CA ALA A 234 19.06 -9.88 -14.26
C ALA A 234 18.64 -8.66 -13.43
N ARG A 235 17.33 -8.34 -13.43
CA ARG A 235 16.71 -7.28 -12.64
C ARG A 235 16.14 -7.76 -11.30
N ALA A 236 16.49 -8.94 -10.80
CA ALA A 236 16.03 -9.38 -9.48
C ALA A 236 16.47 -8.41 -8.37
N HIS A 237 15.52 -8.01 -7.53
CA HIS A 237 15.70 -7.07 -6.41
C HIS A 237 14.57 -7.23 -5.39
N LEU A 238 14.75 -6.62 -4.22
CA LEU A 238 13.65 -6.37 -3.30
C LEU A 238 13.13 -4.96 -3.52
N HIS A 239 11.83 -4.82 -3.78
CA HIS A 239 11.15 -3.53 -3.68
C HIS A 239 10.68 -3.32 -2.24
N LEU A 240 11.08 -2.23 -1.60
CA LEU A 240 10.70 -1.90 -0.23
C LEU A 240 10.01 -0.53 -0.19
N GLU A 241 8.86 -0.47 0.47
CA GLU A 241 8.17 0.77 0.80
C GLU A 241 7.94 0.89 2.31
N LEU A 242 7.76 2.12 2.79
CA LEU A 242 7.13 2.40 4.09
C LEU A 242 6.04 3.44 3.88
N ASN A 243 4.83 3.09 4.30
CA ASN A 243 3.63 3.75 3.81
C ASN A 243 2.73 4.21 4.95
N VAL A 244 1.92 5.24 4.64
CA VAL A 244 0.66 5.53 5.33
C VAL A 244 -0.50 4.96 4.52
N MET A 245 -1.56 4.50 5.18
CA MET A 245 -2.79 4.05 4.53
C MET A 245 -3.73 5.23 4.29
N LEU A 246 -4.25 5.37 3.07
CA LEU A 246 -5.11 6.50 2.72
C LEU A 246 -6.55 6.34 3.24
N SER A 247 -7.13 5.14 3.14
CA SER A 247 -8.52 4.91 3.56
C SER A 247 -8.85 3.43 3.78
N HIS A 248 -9.67 3.11 4.80
CA HIS A 248 -10.26 1.77 4.94
C HIS A 248 -11.43 1.56 3.97
N ARG A 249 -11.85 2.59 3.22
CA ARG A 249 -12.89 2.52 2.19
C ARG A 249 -12.36 2.19 0.80
N PHE A 250 -11.05 1.91 0.69
CA PHE A 250 -10.38 1.73 -0.59
C PHE A 250 -11.03 0.67 -1.48
N GLU A 251 -11.41 -0.49 -0.93
CA GLU A 251 -12.01 -1.57 -1.74
C GLU A 251 -13.31 -1.11 -2.41
N ALA A 252 -14.21 -0.48 -1.66
CA ALA A 252 -15.46 0.04 -2.19
C ALA A 252 -15.24 1.18 -3.20
N TRP A 253 -14.27 2.07 -2.94
CA TRP A 253 -13.87 3.09 -3.90
C TRP A 253 -13.33 2.46 -5.19
N TYR A 254 -12.46 1.46 -5.08
CA TYR A 254 -11.83 0.82 -6.21
C TYR A 254 -12.86 0.10 -7.09
N ASP A 255 -13.78 -0.67 -6.49
CA ASP A 255 -14.87 -1.35 -7.21
C ASP A 255 -15.76 -0.36 -7.99
N ALA A 256 -15.96 0.85 -7.47
CA ALA A 256 -16.77 1.86 -8.13
C ALA A 256 -16.11 2.43 -9.40
N PHE A 257 -14.78 2.56 -9.41
CA PHE A 257 -14.05 3.25 -10.47
C PHE A 257 -13.24 2.33 -11.40
N PHE A 258 -12.91 1.11 -10.98
CA PHE A 258 -12.06 0.16 -11.72
C PHE A 258 -12.83 -1.13 -12.09
N LYS A 259 -14.04 -0.99 -12.63
CA LYS A 259 -14.98 -2.11 -12.89
C LYS A 259 -14.44 -3.29 -13.71
N ASN A 260 -13.37 -3.08 -14.50
CA ASN A 260 -12.78 -4.09 -15.38
C ASN A 260 -11.40 -4.56 -14.91
N ASP A 261 -10.98 -4.15 -13.72
CA ASP A 261 -9.71 -4.51 -13.11
C ASP A 261 -10.03 -4.94 -11.67
N PRO A 262 -10.13 -6.24 -11.36
CA PRO A 262 -10.53 -6.70 -10.03
C PRO A 262 -9.46 -6.44 -8.98
N ASN A 263 -9.85 -5.92 -7.81
CA ASN A 263 -8.93 -5.77 -6.69
C ASN A 263 -8.68 -7.10 -5.98
N HIS A 264 -7.48 -7.65 -6.13
CA HIS A 264 -7.09 -8.89 -5.46
C HIS A 264 -6.46 -8.69 -4.08
N ASN A 265 -6.27 -7.44 -3.66
CA ASN A 265 -5.45 -7.11 -2.49
C ASN A 265 -6.19 -6.31 -1.41
N GLY A 266 -7.50 -6.13 -1.57
CA GLY A 266 -8.35 -5.38 -0.62
C GLY A 266 -7.78 -4.00 -0.33
N ILE A 267 -7.77 -3.61 0.95
CA ILE A 267 -7.22 -2.32 1.41
C ILE A 267 -5.68 -2.24 1.38
N TYR A 268 -4.98 -3.34 1.09
CA TYR A 268 -3.51 -3.41 1.00
C TYR A 268 -3.02 -3.39 -0.46
N ASN A 269 -3.88 -2.96 -1.38
CA ASN A 269 -3.49 -2.57 -2.72
C ASN A 269 -2.55 -1.34 -2.62
N GLY A 270 -1.46 -1.32 -3.40
CA GLY A 270 -0.47 -0.24 -3.35
C GLY A 270 -1.05 1.15 -3.63
N MET A 271 -2.15 1.26 -4.39
CA MET A 271 -2.84 2.54 -4.58
C MET A 271 -3.42 3.14 -3.30
N ASN A 272 -3.60 2.35 -2.24
CA ASN A 272 -4.05 2.80 -0.92
C ASN A 272 -2.90 3.09 0.06
N LEU A 273 -1.66 2.85 -0.35
CA LEU A 273 -0.47 2.93 0.48
C LEU A 273 0.42 4.04 -0.10
N ALA A 274 0.46 5.20 0.55
CA ALA A 274 1.29 6.31 0.11
C ALA A 274 2.65 6.25 0.80
N GLY A 275 3.70 6.11 -0.01
CA GLY A 275 5.07 5.92 0.47
C GLY A 275 5.78 7.20 0.89
N LEU A 276 6.66 7.06 1.88
CA LEU A 276 7.69 8.05 2.22
C LEU A 276 9.06 7.59 1.72
N ASP A 277 10.02 8.53 1.64
CA ASP A 277 11.40 8.21 1.27
C ASP A 277 12.12 7.42 2.37
N ILE A 278 11.98 6.09 2.32
CA ILE A 278 12.54 5.20 3.35
C ILE A 278 14.07 5.19 3.34
N ALA A 279 14.73 5.43 2.20
CA ALA A 279 16.19 5.55 2.16
C ALA A 279 16.65 6.80 2.90
N ARG A 280 15.99 7.96 2.70
CA ARG A 280 16.24 9.17 3.47
C ARG A 280 15.96 8.96 4.95
N LEU A 281 14.91 8.19 5.29
CA LEU A 281 14.59 7.85 6.68
C LEU A 281 15.69 7.00 7.35
N TYR A 282 16.20 5.96 6.71
CA TYR A 282 17.32 5.17 7.24
C TYR A 282 18.54 6.05 7.55
N LEU A 283 18.90 6.95 6.62
CA LEU A 283 20.02 7.86 6.80
C LEU A 283 19.77 8.88 7.92
N ALA A 284 18.53 9.34 8.07
CA ALA A 284 18.14 10.27 9.12
C ALA A 284 18.16 9.60 10.51
N LEU A 285 17.63 8.37 10.63
CA LEU A 285 17.63 7.58 11.87
C LEU A 285 19.06 7.26 12.35
N ARG A 286 20.00 7.02 11.42
CA ARG A 286 21.41 6.81 11.80
C ARG A 286 22.04 8.05 12.44
N LYS A 287 21.58 9.25 12.06
CA LYS A 287 22.04 10.53 12.65
C LYS A 287 21.28 10.86 13.93
N ASN A 288 19.99 10.56 13.97
CA ASN A 288 19.11 10.77 15.12
C ASN A 288 18.25 9.51 15.36
N PRO A 289 18.70 8.56 16.20
CA PRO A 289 17.95 7.34 16.49
C PRO A 289 16.62 7.55 17.22
N SER A 290 16.36 8.76 17.72
CA SER A 290 15.09 9.14 18.35
C SER A 290 14.11 9.83 17.40
N LEU A 291 14.46 9.96 16.11
CA LEU A 291 13.62 10.61 15.11
C LEU A 291 12.31 9.84 14.92
N SER A 292 11.20 10.53 15.14
CA SER A 292 9.85 10.03 14.83
C SER A 292 9.49 10.25 13.36
N ILE A 293 8.50 9.52 12.85
CA ILE A 293 8.01 9.74 11.47
C ILE A 293 7.45 11.16 11.28
N PRO A 294 6.64 11.74 12.21
CA PRO A 294 6.17 13.11 12.07
C PRO A 294 7.31 14.14 12.01
N GLN A 295 8.36 13.97 12.82
CA GLN A 295 9.55 14.84 12.75
C GLN A 295 10.33 14.67 11.45
N PHE A 296 10.38 13.46 10.90
CA PHE A 296 11.03 13.22 9.60
C PHE A 296 10.30 13.89 8.43
N LEU A 297 8.96 13.97 8.51
CA LEU A 297 8.08 14.54 7.49
C LEU A 297 7.80 16.03 7.70
N SER A 298 8.15 16.64 8.84
CA SER A 298 7.86 18.05 9.11
C SER A 298 8.52 19.01 8.12
N ASP A 299 9.65 18.60 7.56
CA ASP A 299 10.44 19.39 6.61
C ASP A 299 10.17 18.98 5.15
N GLU A 300 9.24 18.04 4.92
CA GLU A 300 8.87 17.62 3.56
C GLU A 300 8.16 18.76 2.83
N GLU A 301 8.52 18.98 1.57
CA GLU A 301 7.97 20.09 0.80
C GLU A 301 6.47 19.90 0.52
N ILE A 302 5.66 20.85 0.97
CA ILE A 302 4.27 20.97 0.52
C ILE A 302 4.28 21.43 -0.94
N PHE A 303 3.94 20.51 -1.85
CA PHE A 303 3.92 20.77 -3.28
C PHE A 303 2.55 21.23 -3.76
N TYR A 304 1.47 20.69 -3.19
CA TYR A 304 0.10 21.10 -3.52
C TYR A 304 -0.84 20.92 -2.34
N LYS A 305 -2.00 21.56 -2.41
CA LYS A 305 -3.07 21.42 -1.44
C LYS A 305 -4.42 21.19 -2.13
N VAL A 306 -5.22 20.29 -1.57
CA VAL A 306 -6.58 20.01 -2.05
C VAL A 306 -7.56 20.29 -0.93
N THR A 307 -8.60 21.08 -1.24
CA THR A 307 -9.75 21.25 -0.37
C THR A 307 -10.73 20.10 -0.60
N LEU A 308 -11.07 19.36 0.44
CA LEU A 308 -12.03 18.26 0.46
C LEU A 308 -13.31 18.69 1.19
N PRO A 309 -14.50 18.32 0.70
CA PRO A 309 -15.76 18.51 1.41
C PRO A 309 -15.71 17.96 2.84
N LYS A 310 -16.48 18.57 3.75
CA LYS A 310 -16.70 17.98 5.08
C LYS A 310 -17.40 16.64 4.93
N SER A 311 -16.71 15.57 5.35
CA SER A 311 -17.20 14.21 5.29
C SER A 311 -16.92 13.51 6.62
N ARG A 312 -17.89 12.69 7.08
CA ARG A 312 -17.69 11.77 8.21
C ARG A 312 -16.81 10.57 7.84
N HIS A 313 -16.54 10.38 6.55
CA HIS A 313 -15.70 9.32 6.00
C HIS A 313 -14.24 9.77 5.83
N PHE A 314 -13.91 11.02 6.16
CA PHE A 314 -12.53 11.49 6.18
C PHE A 314 -11.76 10.93 7.38
N GLU A 315 -11.04 9.84 7.16
CA GLU A 315 -10.39 9.07 8.23
C GLU A 315 -8.98 9.53 8.58
N LEU A 316 -8.26 10.22 7.68
CA LEU A 316 -6.84 10.54 7.90
C LEU A 316 -6.54 11.20 9.25
N PRO A 317 -7.32 12.19 9.76
CA PRO A 317 -7.08 12.76 11.08
C PRO A 317 -7.16 11.75 12.24
N ARG A 318 -7.95 10.68 12.08
CA ARG A 318 -8.07 9.58 13.04
C ARG A 318 -6.93 8.57 12.91
N LEU A 319 -6.48 8.32 11.68
CA LEU A 319 -5.40 7.36 11.40
C LEU A 319 -4.02 7.93 11.74
N TYR A 320 -3.84 9.23 11.51
CA TYR A 320 -2.59 9.98 11.68
C TYR A 320 -2.87 11.31 12.38
N PRO A 321 -3.14 11.31 13.70
CA PRO A 321 -3.49 12.53 14.43
C PRO A 321 -2.43 13.63 14.34
N TRP A 322 -1.16 13.27 14.14
CA TRP A 322 -0.05 14.19 13.96
C TRP A 322 -0.17 15.08 12.70
N MET A 323 -0.97 14.68 11.69
CA MET A 323 -1.21 15.51 10.51
C MET A 323 -2.14 16.70 10.81
N LEU A 324 -2.97 16.61 11.87
CA LEU A 324 -3.97 17.62 12.18
C LEU A 324 -3.33 18.83 12.85
N ALA A 325 -3.60 20.03 12.33
CA ALA A 325 -3.13 21.27 12.96
C ALA A 325 -3.76 21.47 14.35
N ALA A 326 -2.99 22.01 15.31
CA ALA A 326 -3.31 22.02 16.74
C ALA A 326 -4.54 22.87 17.18
N ASP A 327 -5.22 23.59 16.28
CA ASP A 327 -6.32 24.50 16.62
C ASP A 327 -7.62 24.25 15.81
N VAL A 328 -8.13 23.03 15.89
CA VAL A 328 -9.44 22.67 15.31
C VAL A 328 -10.55 22.90 16.34
N ARG A 329 -10.81 24.16 16.69
CA ARG A 329 -11.84 24.53 17.70
C ARG A 329 -13.18 24.97 17.13
N HIS A 330 -13.33 25.01 15.80
CA HIS A 330 -14.53 25.54 15.15
C HIS A 330 -15.12 24.55 14.15
N GLU A 331 -16.45 24.49 14.06
CA GLU A 331 -17.14 23.81 12.97
C GLU A 331 -16.80 24.52 11.65
N LYS A 332 -16.01 23.84 10.81
CA LYS A 332 -15.62 24.33 9.49
C LYS A 332 -16.35 23.54 8.39
N SER A 333 -16.39 24.12 7.20
CA SER A 333 -17.17 23.65 6.04
C SER A 333 -16.45 22.56 5.23
N SER A 334 -15.11 22.52 5.29
CA SER A 334 -14.26 21.61 4.51
C SER A 334 -12.93 21.35 5.23
N TRP A 335 -12.12 20.48 4.65
CA TRP A 335 -10.74 20.20 5.04
C TRP A 335 -9.77 20.60 3.93
N GLU A 336 -8.64 21.21 4.26
CA GLU A 336 -7.52 21.40 3.34
C GLU A 336 -6.42 20.39 3.69
N VAL A 337 -6.03 19.57 2.72
CA VAL A 337 -4.97 18.57 2.86
C VAL A 337 -3.77 19.03 2.03
N SER A 338 -2.61 19.13 2.68
CA SER A 338 -1.33 19.44 2.05
C SER A 338 -0.61 18.15 1.68
N PHE A 339 -0.05 18.09 0.48
CA PHE A 339 0.61 16.92 -0.08
C PHE A 339 2.03 17.23 -0.51
N ALA A 340 2.92 16.24 -0.32
CA ALA A 340 4.20 16.20 -0.99
C ALA A 340 4.00 16.03 -2.49
N ARG A 341 5.05 16.29 -3.28
CA ARG A 341 5.04 16.06 -4.73
C ARG A 341 4.68 14.61 -5.11
N SER A 342 4.96 13.65 -4.23
CA SER A 342 4.65 12.22 -4.40
C SER A 342 3.17 11.84 -4.23
N GLY A 343 2.35 12.74 -3.68
CA GLY A 343 0.99 12.43 -3.22
C GLY A 343 0.90 11.96 -1.77
N LEU A 344 2.01 11.96 -1.02
CA LEU A 344 2.00 11.69 0.42
C LEU A 344 1.29 12.83 1.17
N PRO A 345 0.21 12.56 1.95
CA PRO A 345 -0.41 13.58 2.78
C PRO A 345 0.51 13.99 3.94
N LEU A 346 0.65 15.29 4.17
CA LEU A 346 1.58 15.87 5.14
C LEU A 346 0.89 16.63 6.28
N LYS A 347 -0.18 17.38 5.95
CA LYS A 347 -0.85 18.27 6.91
C LYS A 347 -2.33 18.40 6.58
N ILE A 348 -3.16 18.48 7.61
CA ILE A 348 -4.61 18.66 7.51
C ILE A 348 -5.01 19.88 8.33
N GLU A 349 -5.67 20.82 7.66
CA GLU A 349 -6.14 22.08 8.23
C GLU A 349 -7.64 22.20 7.95
N PRO A 350 -8.45 22.71 8.90
CA PRO A 350 -9.85 22.93 8.63
C PRO A 350 -10.01 24.20 7.76
N SER A 351 -10.98 24.22 6.85
CA SER A 351 -11.17 25.32 5.89
C SER A 351 -12.58 25.91 5.93
N ASP A 352 -12.67 27.24 5.93
CA ASP A 352 -13.94 27.98 5.80
C ASP A 352 -14.53 27.89 4.39
N LYS A 353 -13.72 27.54 3.39
CA LYS A 353 -14.17 27.38 2.01
C LYS A 353 -15.13 26.20 1.94
N HIS A 354 -16.35 26.42 1.50
CA HIS A 354 -17.28 25.33 1.20
C HIS A 354 -17.01 24.78 -0.20
N VAL A 355 -16.72 23.48 -0.31
CA VAL A 355 -16.60 22.77 -1.59
C VAL A 355 -17.51 21.54 -1.58
N THR A 356 -18.09 21.20 -2.74
CA THR A 356 -18.94 20.02 -2.92
C THR A 356 -18.21 18.85 -3.56
N GLN A 357 -16.97 19.06 -4.00
CA GLN A 357 -16.08 18.06 -4.57
C GLN A 357 -14.62 18.46 -4.27
N PRO A 358 -13.65 17.54 -4.40
CA PRO A 358 -12.24 17.90 -4.26
C PRO A 358 -11.81 19.00 -5.24
N GLU A 359 -11.16 20.04 -4.71
CA GLU A 359 -10.67 21.18 -5.49
C GLU A 359 -9.21 21.48 -5.17
N LEU A 360 -8.41 21.73 -6.21
CA LEU A 360 -7.03 22.21 -6.04
C LEU A 360 -7.07 23.63 -5.45
N GLY A 361 -6.53 23.80 -4.24
CA GLY A 361 -6.44 25.10 -3.57
C GLY A 361 -5.08 25.79 -3.78
N TYR A 362 -4.02 25.00 -3.89
CA TYR A 362 -2.65 25.49 -4.06
C TYR A 362 -1.80 24.49 -4.83
N VAL A 363 -0.85 25.00 -5.61
CA VAL A 363 0.28 24.22 -6.13
C VAL A 363 1.51 25.12 -6.19
N LYS A 364 2.68 24.56 -5.84
CA LYS A 364 3.97 25.24 -5.96
C LYS A 364 4.21 25.58 -7.43
N LYS A 365 4.52 26.85 -7.70
CA LYS A 365 4.68 27.35 -9.08
C LYS A 365 5.78 26.57 -9.82
N SER A 366 5.42 26.09 -11.01
CA SER A 366 6.34 25.46 -11.96
C SER A 366 6.05 25.93 -13.38
N SER A 367 7.10 25.98 -14.22
CA SER A 367 7.00 26.20 -15.67
C SER A 367 6.76 24.90 -16.45
N ILE A 368 6.98 23.75 -15.81
CA ILE A 368 6.74 22.42 -16.34
C ILE A 368 5.27 22.04 -16.11
N ASP A 369 4.69 21.25 -17.00
CA ASP A 369 3.34 20.72 -16.81
C ASP A 369 3.28 19.85 -15.54
N TYR A 370 2.29 20.10 -14.67
CA TYR A 370 2.19 19.39 -13.40
C TYR A 370 1.92 17.89 -13.55
N SER A 371 1.43 17.43 -14.71
CA SER A 371 1.20 15.99 -14.96
C SER A 371 2.51 15.19 -14.87
N TYR A 372 3.62 15.82 -15.28
CA TYR A 372 4.97 15.28 -15.17
C TYR A 372 5.54 15.35 -13.75
N LEU A 373 4.89 16.10 -12.86
CA LEU A 373 5.39 16.38 -11.52
C LEU A 373 4.59 15.69 -10.43
N THR A 374 3.38 15.21 -10.68
CA THR A 374 2.42 14.82 -9.63
C THR A 374 1.72 13.49 -9.88
N ARG A 375 2.37 12.52 -10.52
CA ARG A 375 1.77 11.20 -10.84
C ARG A 375 0.45 11.33 -11.61
N ASP A 376 0.36 12.35 -12.47
CA ASP A 376 -0.86 12.71 -13.21
C ASP A 376 -2.05 13.12 -12.34
N GLU A 377 -1.84 13.54 -11.08
CA GLU A 377 -2.93 14.06 -10.23
C GLU A 377 -3.33 15.49 -10.59
N ILE A 378 -2.35 16.32 -10.99
CA ILE A 378 -2.53 17.71 -11.39
C ILE A 378 -2.02 17.88 -12.82
N SER A 379 -2.72 18.65 -13.65
CA SER A 379 -2.30 19.05 -14.99
C SER A 379 -2.27 20.57 -15.16
N GLY A 380 -1.69 21.03 -16.26
CA GLY A 380 -1.59 22.44 -16.60
C GLY A 380 -0.30 23.09 -16.09
N ARG A 381 -0.23 24.42 -16.20
CA ARG A 381 0.95 25.23 -15.87
C ARG A 381 0.54 26.52 -15.17
N GLY A 382 1.36 27.00 -14.23
CA GLY A 382 1.14 28.27 -13.55
C GLY A 382 -0.27 28.38 -12.95
N GLY A 383 -1.01 29.43 -13.32
CA GLY A 383 -2.39 29.68 -12.85
C GLY A 383 -3.47 28.76 -13.45
N ASN A 384 -3.15 27.96 -14.47
CA ASN A 384 -4.09 27.03 -15.10
C ASN A 384 -4.02 25.62 -14.49
N ALA A 385 -3.36 25.47 -13.34
CA ALA A 385 -3.26 24.20 -12.65
C ALA A 385 -4.64 23.69 -12.20
N HIS A 386 -4.91 22.41 -12.40
CA HIS A 386 -6.16 21.79 -11.98
C HIS A 386 -5.96 20.29 -11.72
N LEU A 387 -6.83 19.70 -10.90
CA LEU A 387 -6.87 18.25 -10.74
C LEU A 387 -7.28 17.61 -12.07
N THR A 388 -6.55 16.57 -12.48
CA THR A 388 -6.96 15.71 -13.60
C THR A 388 -8.21 14.91 -13.21
N ASN A 389 -8.80 14.17 -14.17
CA ASN A 389 -9.87 13.23 -13.84
C ASN A 389 -9.40 12.15 -12.85
N TYR A 390 -8.17 11.65 -13.04
CA TYR A 390 -7.57 10.70 -12.12
C TYR A 390 -7.34 11.33 -10.74
N GLY A 391 -6.77 12.53 -10.67
CA GLY A 391 -6.56 13.26 -9.42
C GLY A 391 -7.86 13.51 -8.67
N LYS A 392 -8.93 13.95 -9.35
CA LYS A 392 -10.26 14.09 -8.71
C LYS A 392 -10.78 12.77 -8.17
N GLN A 393 -10.61 11.68 -8.92
CA GLN A 393 -11.03 10.35 -8.51
C GLN A 393 -10.24 9.87 -7.28
N LEU A 394 -8.91 10.04 -7.28
CA LEU A 394 -8.05 9.68 -6.16
C LEU A 394 -8.38 10.53 -4.93
N MET A 395 -8.58 11.84 -5.07
CA MET A 395 -8.95 12.70 -3.94
C MET A 395 -10.32 12.34 -3.34
N ARG A 396 -11.23 11.73 -4.11
CA ARG A 396 -12.49 11.17 -3.57
C ARG A 396 -12.28 9.98 -2.66
N LEU A 397 -11.16 9.24 -2.74
CA LEU A 397 -10.85 8.13 -1.84
C LEU A 397 -10.90 8.56 -0.36
N PHE A 398 -10.42 9.77 -0.08
CA PHE A 398 -10.37 10.33 1.27
C PHE A 398 -11.74 10.54 1.90
N ILE A 399 -12.80 10.70 1.11
CA ILE A 399 -14.15 11.03 1.58
C ILE A 399 -15.21 10.02 1.12
N TYR A 400 -14.80 8.94 0.45
CA TYR A 400 -15.72 8.00 -0.18
C TYR A 400 -16.71 7.38 0.82
N PRO A 401 -18.02 7.27 0.50
CA PRO A 401 -18.64 7.47 -0.82
C PRO A 401 -19.20 8.88 -1.08
N ASP A 402 -18.86 9.89 -0.26
CA ASP A 402 -19.45 11.24 -0.34
C ASP A 402 -19.03 12.04 -1.59
#